data_AF-A0A3B0U0A1-F1
#
_entry.id   AF-A0A3B0U0A1-F1
#
_cell.length_a   1.000
_cell.length_b   1.000
_cell.length_c   1.000
_cell.angle_alpha   90.00
_cell.angle_beta   90.00
_cell.angle_gamma   90.00
#
_symmetry.space_group_name_H-M   'P 1'
#
loop_
_entity.id
_entity.type
_entity.pdbx_description
1 polymer ?
#
loop_
_entity_poly.entity_id
_entity_poly.type
_entity_poly.pdbx_seq_one_letter_code
_entity_poly.pdbx_strand_id
1 'polypeptide(L)'
;MALAAIVTIRAKETSLEQSRILIDILIFLAAAIIVLPIFHRFKISPILGYMAAGILIGPSAFALIEDNDGAHALAEFGVVFLLFMIGLELSVERLRSIGSRTFLLGLLQ
;
A
#
# COMPACT_ATOMS: atom_id res chain seq x y z
N MET A 1 13.63 15.66 39.39
CA MET A 1 12.55 16.48 38.80
C MET A 1 12.61 16.48 37.26
N ALA A 2 13.75 16.82 36.63
CA ALA A 2 13.90 16.77 35.17
C ALA A 2 13.68 15.37 34.54
N LEU A 3 14.18 14.30 35.18
CA LEU A 3 14.01 12.92 34.70
C LEU A 3 12.53 12.48 34.69
N ALA A 4 11.76 12.86 35.71
CA ALA A 4 10.33 12.56 35.80
C ALA A 4 9.54 13.31 34.72
N ALA A 5 9.89 14.57 34.44
CA ALA A 5 9.29 15.34 33.35
C ALA A 5 9.57 14.72 31.97
N ILE A 6 10.79 14.22 31.72
CA ILE A 6 11.15 13.53 30.48
C ILE A 6 10.35 12.23 30.30
N VAL A 7 10.18 11.44 31.37
CA VAL A 7 9.37 10.20 31.33
C VAL A 7 7.89 10.53 31.08
N THR A 8 7.35 11.56 31.73
CA THR A 8 5.95 11.99 31.52
C THR A 8 5.73 12.56 30.11
N ILE A 9 6.68 13.32 29.57
CA ILE A 9 6.61 13.81 28.18
C ILE A 9 6.68 12.63 27.21
N ARG A 10 7.60 11.68 27.40
CA ARG A 10 7.72 10.50 26.52
C ARG A 10 6.50 9.59 26.54
N ALA A 11 5.87 9.41 27.71
CA ALA A 11 4.62 8.66 27.83
C ALA A 11 3.42 9.38 27.16
N LYS A 12 3.47 10.72 27.07
CA LYS A 12 2.47 11.51 26.36
C LYS A 12 2.70 11.48 24.84
N GLU A 13 3.95 11.45 24.39
CA GLU A 13 4.25 11.34 22.96
C GLU A 13 3.88 9.96 22.40
N THR A 14 4.11 8.86 23.12
CA THR A 14 3.70 7.52 22.65
C THR A 14 2.20 7.33 22.55
N SER A 15 1.39 8.05 23.33
CA SER A 15 -0.08 7.98 23.23
C SER A 15 -0.65 8.84 22.10
N LEU A 16 0.00 9.97 21.78
CA LEU A 16 -0.34 10.79 20.61
C LEU A 16 0.06 10.10 19.30
N GLU A 17 1.23 9.46 19.27
CA GLU A 17 1.69 8.64 18.14
C GLU A 17 0.70 7.52 17.80
N GLN A 18 0.23 6.76 18.81
CA GLN A 18 -0.78 5.71 18.57
C GLN A 18 -2.10 6.25 18.02
N SER A 19 -2.54 7.40 18.52
CA SER A 19 -3.76 8.05 18.02
C SER A 19 -3.60 8.51 16.57
N ARG A 20 -2.41 9.01 16.21
CA ARG A 20 -2.09 9.48 14.86
C ARG A 20 -2.06 8.32 13.86
N ILE A 21 -1.43 7.19 14.20
CA ILE A 21 -1.42 5.98 13.34
C ILE A 21 -2.84 5.51 13.02
N LEU A 22 -3.74 5.50 14.02
CA LEU A 22 -5.12 5.05 13.81
C LEU A 22 -5.90 5.98 12.86
N ILE A 23 -5.64 7.29 12.97
CA ILE A 23 -6.21 8.30 12.07
C ILE A 23 -5.66 8.12 10.65
N ASP A 24 -4.36 7.90 10.49
CA ASP A 24 -3.73 7.69 9.18
C ASP A 24 -4.29 6.45 8.48
N ILE A 25 -4.47 5.34 9.21
CA ILE A 25 -5.11 4.12 8.70
C ILE A 25 -6.56 4.42 8.27
N LEU A 26 -7.30 5.19 9.06
CA LEU A 26 -8.68 5.56 8.74
C LEU A 26 -8.74 6.43 7.48
N ILE A 27 -7.83 7.39 7.32
CA ILE A 27 -7.71 8.22 6.12
C ILE A 27 -7.39 7.35 4.90
N PHE A 28 -6.42 6.43 5.01
CA PHE A 28 -6.09 5.47 3.95
C PHE A 28 -7.31 4.65 3.52
N LEU A 29 -8.04 4.10 4.48
CA LEU A 29 -9.22 3.27 4.22
C LEU A 29 -10.35 4.09 3.59
N ALA A 30 -10.64 5.28 4.13
CA ALA A 30 -11.68 6.16 3.60
C ALA A 30 -11.38 6.58 2.16
N ALA A 31 -10.14 6.98 1.88
CA ALA A 31 -9.73 7.34 0.55
C ALA A 31 -9.76 6.14 -0.41
N ALA A 32 -9.37 4.95 0.02
CA ALA A 32 -9.49 3.75 -0.82
C ALA A 32 -10.96 3.45 -1.17
N ILE A 33 -11.88 3.56 -0.21
CA ILE A 33 -13.32 3.38 -0.41
C ILE A 33 -13.90 4.39 -1.40
N ILE A 34 -13.36 5.61 -1.46
CA ILE A 34 -13.83 6.65 -2.38
C ILE A 34 -13.19 6.52 -3.76
N VAL A 35 -11.87 6.40 -3.82
CA VAL A 35 -11.08 6.45 -5.06
C VAL A 35 -11.24 5.18 -5.90
N LEU A 36 -11.22 3.99 -5.28
CA LEU A 36 -11.29 2.73 -6.03
C LEU A 36 -12.59 2.59 -6.84
N PRO A 37 -13.80 2.80 -6.27
CA PRO A 37 -15.03 2.70 -7.05
C PRO A 37 -15.10 3.70 -8.20
N ILE A 38 -14.54 4.90 -8.02
CA ILE A 38 -14.44 5.90 -9.09
C ILE A 38 -13.61 5.33 -10.24
N PHE A 39 -12.39 4.85 -9.97
CA PHE A 39 -11.52 4.26 -10.99
C PHE A 39 -12.11 3.00 -11.63
N HIS A 40 -12.77 2.15 -10.84
CA HIS A 40 -13.47 0.98 -11.32
C HIS A 40 -14.60 1.36 -12.28
N ARG A 41 -15.35 2.43 -11.99
CA ARG A 41 -16.42 2.95 -12.87
C ARG A 41 -15.87 3.45 -14.20
N PHE A 42 -14.66 4.00 -14.22
CA PHE A 42 -13.97 4.40 -15.45
C PHE A 42 -13.31 3.23 -16.21
N LYS A 43 -13.46 1.98 -15.75
CA LYS A 43 -12.83 0.78 -16.34
C LYS A 43 -11.29 0.87 -16.41
N ILE A 44 -10.69 1.64 -15.51
CA ILE A 44 -9.23 1.76 -15.40
C ILE A 44 -8.72 0.57 -14.57
N SER A 45 -7.48 0.13 -14.81
CA SER A 45 -6.82 -0.89 -13.99
C SER A 45 -6.91 -0.52 -12.50
N PRO A 46 -7.38 -1.42 -11.62
CA PRO A 46 -7.50 -1.15 -10.18
C PRO A 46 -6.17 -0.69 -9.56
N ILE A 47 -5.04 -1.20 -10.04
CA ILE A 47 -3.69 -0.83 -9.58
C ILE A 47 -3.46 0.68 -9.70
N LEU A 48 -3.91 1.29 -10.81
CA LEU A 48 -3.79 2.74 -11.01
C LEU A 48 -4.65 3.53 -10.01
N GLY A 49 -5.80 2.99 -9.61
CA GLY A 49 -6.66 3.58 -8.58
C GLY A 49 -5.99 3.58 -7.20
N TYR A 50 -5.34 2.47 -6.83
CA TYR A 50 -4.55 2.40 -5.60
C TYR A 50 -3.39 3.39 -5.61
N MET A 51 -2.66 3.52 -6.74
CA MET A 51 -1.58 4.50 -6.87
C MET A 51 -2.09 5.93 -6.78
N ALA A 52 -3.20 6.24 -7.45
CA ALA A 52 -3.82 7.56 -7.39
C ALA A 52 -4.27 7.92 -5.96
N ALA A 53 -4.89 6.98 -5.25
CA ALA A 53 -5.26 7.18 -3.85
C ALA A 53 -4.04 7.52 -2.98
N GLY A 54 -2.94 6.76 -3.10
CA GLY A 54 -1.71 7.02 -2.37
C GLY A 54 -1.10 8.38 -2.69
N ILE A 55 -1.06 8.77 -3.97
CA ILE A 55 -0.57 10.09 -4.40
C ILE A 55 -1.43 11.21 -3.81
N LEU A 56 -2.76 11.07 -3.84
CA LEU A 56 -3.69 12.09 -3.34
C LEU A 56 -3.53 12.31 -1.83
N ILE A 57 -3.44 11.23 -1.06
CA ILE A 57 -3.36 11.31 0.41
C ILE A 57 -1.96 11.71 0.88
N GLY A 58 -0.93 11.28 0.15
CA GLY A 58 0.46 11.48 0.52
C GLY A 58 0.91 12.94 0.51
N PRO A 59 2.15 13.20 0.99
CA PRO A 59 2.72 14.55 1.11
C PRO A 59 2.78 15.31 -0.22
N SER A 60 2.84 14.60 -1.35
CA SER A 60 2.94 15.20 -2.68
C SER A 60 1.64 15.85 -3.20
N ALA A 61 0.50 15.62 -2.56
CA ALA A 61 -0.78 16.24 -2.95
C ALA A 61 -1.48 16.90 -1.76
N PHE A 62 -2.39 16.21 -1.06
CA PHE A 62 -3.13 16.81 0.05
C PHE A 62 -2.38 16.80 1.39
N ALA A 63 -1.23 16.10 1.47
CA ALA A 63 -0.41 16.01 2.67
C ALA A 63 -1.20 15.63 3.94
N LEU A 64 -2.15 14.71 3.77
CA LEU A 64 -3.02 14.23 4.85
C LEU A 64 -2.27 13.26 5.77
N ILE A 65 -1.22 12.61 5.26
CA ILE A 65 -0.37 11.68 5.99
C ILE A 65 1.09 12.08 5.78
N GLU A 66 1.86 12.10 6.86
CA GLU A 66 3.29 12.40 6.85
C GLU A 66 4.10 11.17 6.43
N ASP A 67 5.26 11.40 5.82
CA ASP A 67 6.18 10.33 5.45
C ASP A 67 6.75 9.68 6.71
N ASN A 68 6.34 8.44 6.99
CA ASN A 68 6.74 7.68 8.16
C ASN A 68 7.27 6.30 7.72
N ASP A 69 8.41 5.90 8.28
CA ASP A 69 9.05 4.59 8.07
C ASP A 69 8.06 3.42 8.25
N GLY A 70 7.07 3.55 9.13
CA GLY A 70 6.04 2.54 9.36
C GLY A 70 5.17 2.25 8.13
N ALA A 71 4.82 3.27 7.34
CA ALA A 71 4.03 3.09 6.11
C ALA A 71 4.86 2.40 5.02
N HIS A 72 6.16 2.68 4.95
CA HIS A 72 7.07 2.07 3.99
C HIS A 72 7.24 0.57 4.27
N ALA A 73 7.51 0.19 5.52
CA ALA A 73 7.60 -1.20 5.92
C ALA A 73 6.30 -1.96 5.63
N LEU A 74 5.13 -1.36 5.92
CA LEU A 74 3.83 -1.97 5.63
C LEU A 74 3.62 -2.19 4.12
N ALA A 75 4.06 -1.26 3.28
CA ALA A 75 4.01 -1.38 1.83
C ALA A 75 4.92 -2.51 1.31
N GLU A 76 6.13 -2.63 1.85
CA GLU A 76 7.06 -3.73 1.51
C GLU A 76 6.43 -5.09 1.84
N PHE A 77 5.88 -5.25 3.04
CA PHE A 77 5.16 -6.47 3.42
C PHE A 77 3.96 -6.72 2.49
N GLY A 78 3.20 -5.68 2.15
CA GLY A 78 2.08 -5.77 1.21
C GLY A 78 2.49 -6.32 -0.17
N VAL A 79 3.60 -5.84 -0.73
CA VAL A 79 4.15 -6.34 -1.99
C VAL A 79 4.62 -7.79 -1.86
N VAL A 80 5.30 -8.15 -0.77
CA VAL A 80 5.72 -9.53 -0.52
C VAL A 80 4.51 -10.46 -0.44
N PHE A 81 3.46 -10.09 0.28
CA PHE A 81 2.21 -10.87 0.35
C PHE A 81 1.50 -10.96 -1.01
N LEU A 82 1.49 -9.88 -1.79
CA LEU A 82 0.91 -9.88 -3.14
C LEU A 82 1.67 -10.85 -4.05
N LEU A 83 3.01 -10.78 -4.07
CA LEU A 83 3.85 -11.67 -4.87
C LEU A 83 3.71 -13.12 -4.41
N PHE A 84 3.56 -13.36 -3.11
CA PHE A 84 3.28 -14.68 -2.57
C PHE A 84 1.91 -15.20 -3.04
N MET A 85 0.86 -14.38 -2.97
CA MET A 85 -0.48 -14.73 -3.45
C MET A 85 -0.47 -15.05 -4.95
N ILE A 86 0.21 -14.23 -5.76
CA ILE A 86 0.41 -14.49 -7.18
C ILE A 86 1.14 -15.82 -7.39
N GLY A 87 2.15 -16.11 -6.56
CA GLY A 87 2.85 -17.39 -6.54
C GLY A 87 1.96 -18.59 -6.22
N LEU A 88 1.00 -18.44 -5.30
CA LEU A 88 0.02 -19.48 -4.96
C LEU A 88 -1.05 -19.68 -6.06
N GLU A 89 -1.42 -18.61 -6.77
CA GLU A 89 -2.37 -18.65 -7.88
C GLU A 89 -1.75 -19.24 -9.16
N LEU A 90 -0.43 -19.10 -9.34
CA LEU A 90 0.32 -19.65 -10.46
C LEU A 90 0.53 -21.17 -10.32
N SER A 91 -0.27 -21.96 -11.02
CA SER A 91 0.01 -23.39 -11.20
C SER A 91 1.14 -23.63 -12.20
N VAL A 92 1.84 -24.77 -12.07
CA VAL A 92 2.90 -25.20 -13.01
C VAL A 92 2.37 -25.29 -14.44
N GLU A 93 1.13 -25.74 -14.62
CA GLU A 93 0.43 -25.81 -15.91
C GLU A 93 0.21 -24.41 -16.50
N ARG A 94 -0.20 -23.43 -15.67
CA ARG A 94 -0.40 -22.06 -16.12
C ARG A 94 0.94 -21.44 -16.54
N LEU A 95 1.99 -21.64 -15.75
CA LEU A 95 3.33 -21.16 -16.05
C LEU A 95 3.88 -21.75 -17.35
N ARG A 96 3.73 -23.07 -17.56
CA ARG A 96 4.09 -23.73 -18.83
C ARG A 96 3.29 -23.19 -20.01
N SER A 97 1.98 -22.96 -19.85
CA SER A 97 1.13 -22.43 -20.94
C SER A 97 1.52 -21.02 -21.39
N ILE A 98 1.94 -20.16 -20.46
CA ILE A 98 2.46 -18.81 -20.76
C ILE A 98 3.82 -18.93 -21.42
N GLY A 99 4.71 -19.76 -20.86
CA GLY A 99 6.05 -20.01 -21.42
C GLY A 99 5.99 -20.51 -22.87
N SER A 100 5.15 -21.49 -23.18
CA SER A 100 5.03 -22.03 -24.54
C SER A 100 4.47 -21.03 -25.55
N ARG A 101 3.51 -20.19 -25.16
CA ARG A 101 2.91 -19.18 -26.05
C ARG A 101 3.89 -18.05 -26.33
N THR A 102 4.54 -17.52 -25.30
CA THR A 102 5.49 -16.40 -25.45
C THR A 102 6.79 -16.84 -26.10
N PHE A 103 7.27 -18.06 -25.82
CA PHE A 103 8.47 -18.60 -26.49
C PHE A 103 8.22 -18.85 -27.98
N LEU A 104 7.05 -19.37 -28.36
CA LEU A 104 6.70 -19.56 -29.78
C LEU A 104 6.49 -18.23 -30.52
N LEU A 105 5.79 -17.27 -29.91
CA LEU A 105 5.60 -15.93 -30.49
C LEU A 105 6.92 -15.15 -30.57
N GLY A 106 7.79 -15.27 -29.56
CA GLY A 106 9.10 -14.62 -29.54
C GLY A 106 10.14 -15.26 -30.46
N LEU A 107 10.00 -16.53 -30.83
CA LEU A 107 10.81 -17.16 -31.89
C LEU A 107 10.31 -16.81 -33.30
N LEU A 108 9.06 -16.35 -33.44
CA LEU A 108 8.45 -15.97 -34.70
C LEU A 108 8.55 -14.46 -35.01
N GLN A 109 8.93 -13.64 -34.02
CA GLN A 109 9.08 -12.19 -34.13
C GLN A 109 10.56 -11.81 -34.22
#